data_AF-A0A0F7VVI5-F1
#
_entry.id   AF-A0A0F7VVI5-F1
#
_cell.length_a   1.000
_cell.length_b   1.000
_cell.length_c   1.000
_cell.angle_alpha   90.00
_cell.angle_beta   90.00
_cell.angle_gamma   90.00
#
_symmetry.space_group_name_H-M   'P 1'
#
loop_
_entity.id
_entity.type
_entity.pdbx_description
1 polymer ?
#
loop_
_entity_poly.entity_id
_entity_poly.type
_entity_poly.pdbx_seq_one_letter_code
_entity_poly.pdbx_strand_id
1 'polypeptide(L)'
;MPATLTRSHPARLLPSAQALSVTDLSNAERAVALYASDLPDTYSYRRGDDAQLVAWIDQGVSRMGLEAIYRTAALASGYRRAWMNGHVTEGDKRAEAERFPNVVRAVRAWEVAALITFRHGVSDEARARSERYPVNGECAKYRGGAA
;
A
#
# COMPACT_ATOMS: atom_id res chain seq x y z
N MET A 1 24.42 10.64 -49.66
CA MET A 1 24.51 10.46 -48.19
C MET A 1 23.14 10.73 -47.59
N PRO A 2 22.44 9.75 -46.98
CA PRO A 2 21.13 10.01 -46.40
C PRO A 2 21.29 10.62 -44.99
N ALA A 3 20.52 11.69 -44.72
CA ALA A 3 20.46 12.36 -43.44
C ALA A 3 19.52 11.63 -42.48
N THR A 4 20.03 11.19 -41.33
CA THR A 4 19.25 10.55 -40.27
C THR A 4 18.56 11.61 -39.43
N LEU A 5 17.22 11.67 -39.49
CA LEU A 5 16.42 12.49 -38.58
C LEU A 5 16.37 11.82 -37.20
N THR A 6 17.15 12.34 -36.24
CA THR A 6 17.00 12.00 -34.82
C THR A 6 15.73 12.68 -34.28
N ARG A 7 14.67 11.89 -34.13
CA ARG A 7 13.46 12.30 -33.43
C ARG A 7 13.75 12.34 -31.93
N SER A 8 14.07 13.53 -31.41
CA SER A 8 14.15 13.77 -29.97
C SER A 8 12.80 13.44 -29.34
N HIS A 9 12.75 12.37 -28.55
CA HIS A 9 11.61 12.05 -27.73
C HIS A 9 11.55 13.10 -26.60
N PRO A 10 10.48 13.89 -26.45
CA PRO A 10 10.35 14.72 -25.28
C PRO A 10 10.29 13.79 -24.07
N ALA A 11 11.29 13.94 -23.18
CA ALA A 11 11.27 13.31 -21.88
C ALA A 11 9.91 13.63 -21.24
N ARG A 12 9.15 12.58 -20.92
CA ARG A 12 7.89 12.70 -20.20
C ARG A 12 8.25 13.35 -18.86
N LEU A 13 8.03 14.65 -18.74
CA LEU A 13 8.09 15.35 -17.47
C LEU A 13 7.07 14.66 -16.58
N LEU A 14 7.56 13.81 -15.68
CA LEU A 14 6.75 13.28 -14.60
C LEU A 14 6.13 14.50 -13.92
N PRO A 15 4.80 14.55 -13.75
CA PRO A 15 4.17 15.67 -13.07
C PRO A 15 4.92 15.89 -11.76
N SER A 16 5.39 17.13 -11.59
CA SER A 16 6.06 17.63 -10.39
C SER A 16 5.46 16.94 -9.18
N ALA A 17 6.28 16.18 -8.46
CA ALA A 17 5.89 15.48 -7.25
C ALA A 17 5.15 16.48 -6.35
N GLN A 18 3.82 16.41 -6.35
CA GLN A 18 3.05 17.00 -5.27
C GLN A 18 3.64 16.37 -4.02
N ALA A 19 4.13 17.18 -3.10
CA ALA A 19 4.60 16.72 -1.82
C ALA A 19 3.43 15.98 -1.17
N LEU A 20 3.46 14.64 -1.25
CA LEU A 20 2.45 13.79 -0.66
C LEU A 20 2.60 13.93 0.84
N SER A 21 1.58 14.51 1.47
CA SER A 21 1.56 14.51 2.93
C SER A 21 1.32 13.07 3.40
N VAL A 22 2.05 12.63 4.42
CA VAL A 22 1.81 11.32 5.04
C VAL A 22 0.36 11.23 5.54
N THR A 23 -0.27 12.34 5.92
CA THR A 23 -1.69 12.40 6.30
C THR A 23 -2.63 11.93 5.18
N ASP A 24 -2.23 12.10 3.92
CA ASP A 24 -3.00 11.71 2.74
C ASP A 24 -2.84 10.23 2.39
N LEU A 25 -2.10 9.47 3.19
CA LEU A 25 -2.03 8.02 3.10
C LEU A 25 -2.80 7.39 4.26
N SER A 26 -3.64 6.40 3.94
CA SER A 26 -4.30 5.56 4.93
C SER A 26 -3.30 4.64 5.64
N ASN A 27 -3.74 3.98 6.73
CA ASN A 27 -2.90 3.03 7.45
C ASN A 27 -2.33 1.93 6.53
N ALA A 28 -3.17 1.36 5.68
CA ALA A 28 -2.77 0.32 4.74
C ALA A 28 -1.80 0.85 3.67
N GLU A 29 -2.05 2.05 3.15
CA GLU A 29 -1.17 2.68 2.17
C GLU A 29 0.22 2.96 2.76
N ARG A 30 0.29 3.42 4.02
CA ARG A 30 1.55 3.59 4.75
C ARG A 30 2.27 2.25 4.98
N ALA A 31 1.53 1.19 5.33
CA ALA A 31 2.11 -0.14 5.52
C ALA A 31 2.75 -0.67 4.23
N VAL A 32 2.06 -0.53 3.08
CA VAL A 32 2.62 -0.93 1.79
C VAL A 32 3.83 -0.09 1.41
N ALA A 33 3.78 1.23 1.63
CA ALA A 33 4.93 2.11 1.39
C ALA A 33 6.14 1.69 2.25
N LEU A 34 5.94 1.45 3.54
CA LEU A 34 6.97 0.99 4.47
C LEU A 34 7.52 -0.40 4.09
N TYR A 35 6.68 -1.29 3.56
CA TYR A 35 7.15 -2.58 3.05
C TYR A 35 8.14 -2.42 1.88
N ALA A 36 7.88 -1.47 0.98
CA ALA A 36 8.69 -1.19 -0.20
C ALA A 36 9.93 -0.30 0.07
N SER A 37 10.08 0.25 1.27
CA SER A 37 11.16 1.18 1.63
C SER A 37 12.44 0.47 2.07
N ASP A 38 13.39 1.16 2.71
CA ASP A 38 14.53 0.54 3.39
C ASP A 38 14.29 0.32 4.89
N LEU A 39 13.03 0.27 5.34
CA LEU A 39 12.67 -0.09 6.70
C LEU A 39 13.36 -1.42 7.10
N PRO A 40 14.18 -1.45 8.16
CA PRO A 40 14.80 -2.68 8.64
C PRO A 40 13.77 -3.64 9.24
N ASP A 41 13.92 -4.94 8.96
CA ASP A 41 13.03 -5.98 9.49
C ASP A 41 13.03 -6.04 11.04
N THR A 42 14.16 -5.65 11.66
CA THR A 42 14.37 -5.59 13.11
C THR A 42 14.11 -4.21 13.72
N TYR A 43 13.59 -3.26 12.94
CA TYR A 43 13.34 -1.91 13.43
C TYR A 43 12.39 -1.91 14.63
N SER A 44 12.77 -1.16 15.66
CA SER A 44 11.93 -0.87 16.81
C SER A 44 11.82 0.64 16.95
N TYR A 45 10.59 1.12 16.98
CA TYR A 45 10.29 2.54 17.01
C TYR A 45 10.83 3.21 18.28
N ARG A 46 11.47 4.38 18.11
CA ARG A 46 11.91 5.25 19.20
C ARG A 46 11.26 6.62 19.08
N ARG A 47 11.10 7.28 20.23
CA ARG A 47 10.59 8.65 20.26
C ARG A 47 11.55 9.55 19.49
N GLY A 48 11.03 10.27 18.50
CA GLY A 48 11.82 11.15 17.62
C GLY A 48 12.01 10.60 16.20
N ASP A 49 11.65 9.34 15.94
CA ASP A 49 11.87 8.71 14.63
C ASP A 49 10.85 9.14 13.55
N ASP A 50 9.91 10.05 13.84
CA ASP A 50 8.82 10.41 12.91
C ASP A 50 9.34 10.85 11.54
N ALA A 51 10.38 11.70 11.52
CA ALA A 51 10.98 12.17 10.28
C ALA A 51 11.59 11.02 9.46
N GLN A 52 12.20 10.04 10.13
CA GLN A 52 12.75 8.85 9.48
C GLN A 52 11.64 7.95 8.92
N LEU A 53 10.54 7.78 9.67
CA LEU A 53 9.39 7.02 9.20
C LEU A 53 8.73 7.67 7.99
N VAL A 54 8.58 9.01 8.00
CA VAL A 54 8.10 9.78 6.85
C VAL A 54 9.03 9.58 5.66
N ALA A 55 10.35 9.70 5.85
CA ALA A 55 11.32 9.48 4.79
C ALA A 55 11.25 8.07 4.18
N TRP A 56 11.03 7.04 5.01
CA TRP A 56 10.80 5.68 4.51
C TRP A 56 9.48 5.52 3.77
N ILE A 57 8.40 6.18 4.21
CA ILE A 57 7.14 6.20 3.47
C ILE A 57 7.33 6.84 2.10
N ASP A 58 7.96 8.02 2.03
CA ASP A 58 8.23 8.73 0.78
C ASP A 58 9.13 7.91 -0.15
N GLN A 59 10.12 7.22 0.41
CA GLN A 59 10.97 6.29 -0.32
C GLN A 59 10.14 5.13 -0.92
N GLY A 60 9.25 4.53 -0.14
CA GLY A 60 8.35 3.48 -0.60
C GLY A 60 7.43 3.95 -1.73
N VAL A 61 6.84 5.14 -1.58
CA VAL A 61 6.04 5.81 -2.60
C VAL A 61 6.84 6.04 -3.88
N SER A 62 8.08 6.50 -3.74
CA SER A 62 8.96 6.77 -4.88
C SER A 62 9.35 5.50 -5.64
N ARG A 63 9.52 4.37 -4.93
CA ARG A 63 9.89 3.08 -5.54
C ARG A 63 8.73 2.37 -6.21
N MET A 64 7.57 2.35 -5.57
CA MET A 64 6.42 1.57 -6.01
C MET A 64 5.47 2.39 -6.89
N GLY A 65 5.44 3.71 -6.70
CA GLY A 65 4.44 4.60 -7.27
C GLY A 65 3.13 4.59 -6.48
N LEU A 66 2.47 5.75 -6.47
CA LEU A 66 1.26 5.97 -5.66
C LEU A 66 0.09 5.06 -6.05
N GLU A 67 -0.15 4.89 -7.35
CA GLU A 67 -1.25 4.05 -7.85
C GLU A 67 -1.08 2.58 -7.44
N ALA A 68 0.15 2.07 -7.52
CA ALA A 68 0.45 0.71 -7.11
C ALA A 68 0.27 0.54 -5.60
N ILE A 69 0.68 1.52 -4.79
CA ILE A 69 0.43 1.53 -3.34
C ILE A 69 -1.08 1.47 -3.05
N TYR A 70 -1.87 2.32 -3.70
CA TYR A 70 -3.33 2.35 -3.49
C TYR A 70 -3.96 0.99 -3.82
N ARG A 71 -3.60 0.42 -4.96
CA ARG A 71 -4.11 -0.88 -5.40
C ARG A 71 -3.73 -2.01 -4.43
N THR A 72 -2.46 -2.09 -4.07
CA THR A 72 -1.96 -3.14 -3.16
C THR A 72 -2.52 -2.98 -1.76
N ALA A 73 -2.65 -1.75 -1.25
CA ALA A 73 -3.25 -1.46 0.05
C ALA A 73 -4.74 -1.84 0.08
N ALA A 74 -5.48 -1.57 -0.99
CA ALA A 74 -6.88 -1.96 -1.11
C ALA A 74 -7.04 -3.49 -1.08
N LEU A 75 -6.21 -4.23 -1.84
CA LEU A 75 -6.21 -5.69 -1.84
C LEU A 75 -5.85 -6.28 -0.46
N ALA A 76 -4.80 -5.76 0.18
CA ALA A 76 -4.38 -6.22 1.51
C ALA A 76 -5.45 -5.92 2.59
N SER A 77 -6.13 -4.78 2.49
CA SER A 77 -7.24 -4.44 3.37
C SER A 77 -8.45 -5.37 3.15
N GLY A 78 -8.76 -5.69 1.90
CA GLY A 78 -9.78 -6.68 1.54
C GLY A 78 -9.47 -8.05 2.12
N TYR A 79 -8.24 -8.54 1.93
CA TYR A 79 -7.75 -9.79 2.51
C TYR A 79 -7.89 -9.79 4.05
N ARG A 80 -7.41 -8.74 4.73
CA ARG A 80 -7.47 -8.65 6.20
C ARG A 80 -8.91 -8.69 6.72
N ARG A 81 -9.86 -8.03 6.05
CA ARG A 81 -11.27 -8.08 6.43
C ARG A 81 -11.90 -9.44 6.15
N ALA A 82 -11.60 -10.06 5.02
CA ALA A 82 -12.03 -11.44 4.76
C ALA A 82 -11.48 -12.40 5.83
N TRP A 83 -10.22 -12.19 6.26
CA TRP A 83 -9.56 -13.02 7.26
C TRP A 83 -10.24 -12.90 8.62
N MET A 84 -10.50 -11.66 9.07
CA MET A 84 -11.22 -11.40 10.33
C MET A 84 -12.64 -11.98 10.33
N ASN A 85 -13.28 -12.13 9.17
CA ASN A 85 -14.61 -12.70 9.04
C ASN A 85 -14.61 -14.22 8.73
N GLY A 86 -13.45 -14.87 8.67
CA GLY A 86 -13.35 -16.30 8.35
C GLY A 86 -13.73 -16.66 6.90
N HIS A 87 -13.53 -15.73 5.95
CA HIS A 87 -13.90 -15.88 4.54
C HIS A 87 -12.71 -15.95 3.58
N VAL A 88 -11.48 -16.07 4.09
CA VAL A 88 -10.28 -16.19 3.25
C VAL A 88 -10.21 -17.57 2.60
N THR A 89 -10.08 -17.59 1.28
CA THR A 89 -9.82 -18.81 0.51
C THR A 89 -8.33 -19.13 0.44
N GLU A 90 -7.96 -20.35 0.04
CA GLU A 90 -6.55 -20.69 -0.22
C GLU A 90 -5.96 -19.86 -1.39
N GLY A 91 -6.79 -19.46 -2.36
CA GLY A 91 -6.39 -18.55 -3.42
C GLY A 91 -6.01 -17.18 -2.87
N ASP A 92 -6.79 -16.65 -1.93
CA ASP A 92 -6.51 -15.37 -1.27
C ASP A 92 -5.22 -15.43 -0.44
N LYS A 93 -4.99 -16.52 0.30
CA LYS A 93 -3.74 -16.72 1.05
C LYS A 93 -2.52 -16.72 0.13
N ARG A 94 -2.61 -17.43 -1.01
CA ARG A 94 -1.53 -17.48 -1.99
C ARG A 94 -1.27 -16.11 -2.59
N ALA A 95 -2.32 -15.41 -3.02
CA ALA A 95 -2.20 -14.06 -3.58
C ALA A 95 -1.66 -13.05 -2.56
N GLU A 96 -1.95 -13.21 -1.27
CA GLU A 96 -1.38 -12.38 -0.20
C GLU A 96 0.10 -12.69 0.01
N ALA A 97 0.48 -13.98 0.04
CA ALA A 97 1.87 -14.40 0.17
C ALA A 97 2.74 -13.98 -1.03
N GLU A 98 2.18 -13.96 -2.24
CA GLU A 98 2.85 -13.43 -3.43
C GLU A 98 3.04 -11.91 -3.37
N ARG A 99 2.06 -11.18 -2.81
CA ARG A 99 2.16 -9.73 -2.60
C ARG A 99 3.17 -9.35 -1.52
N PHE A 100 3.27 -10.16 -0.46
CA PHE A 100 4.17 -9.92 0.66
C PHE A 100 5.02 -11.16 0.98
N PRO A 101 6.02 -11.50 0.13
CA PRO A 101 6.83 -12.72 0.31
C PRO A 101 7.62 -12.76 1.62
N ASN A 102 8.13 -11.61 2.08
CA ASN A 102 8.75 -11.49 3.41
C ASN A 102 7.70 -11.15 4.46
N VAL A 103 7.20 -12.17 5.16
CA VAL A 103 6.16 -12.03 6.19
C VAL A 103 6.60 -11.19 7.38
N VAL A 104 7.84 -11.36 7.86
CA VAL A 104 8.38 -10.61 9.01
C VAL A 104 8.37 -9.11 8.73
N ARG A 105 8.84 -8.74 7.54
CA ARG A 105 8.83 -7.36 7.07
C ARG A 105 7.43 -6.81 6.88
N ALA A 106 6.50 -7.62 6.38
CA ALA A 106 5.11 -7.21 6.25
C ALA A 106 4.50 -6.89 7.61
N VAL A 107 4.62 -7.80 8.58
CA VAL A 107 4.16 -7.59 9.96
C VAL A 107 4.75 -6.30 10.54
N ARG A 108 6.07 -6.12 10.41
CA ARG A 108 6.76 -4.92 10.91
C ARG A 108 6.23 -3.64 10.26
N ALA A 109 6.04 -3.64 8.95
CA ALA A 109 5.51 -2.48 8.22
C ALA A 109 4.09 -2.12 8.69
N TRP A 110 3.22 -3.11 8.93
CA TRP A 110 1.88 -2.89 9.47
C TRP A 110 1.88 -2.32 10.89
N GLU A 111 2.73 -2.84 11.78
CA GLU A 111 2.88 -2.34 13.15
C GLU A 111 3.35 -0.88 13.17
N VAL A 112 4.40 -0.57 12.39
CA VAL A 112 4.95 0.79 12.29
C VAL A 112 3.94 1.74 11.64
N ALA A 113 3.21 1.28 10.63
CA ALA A 113 2.14 2.06 10.01
C ALA A 113 1.02 2.39 11.01
N ALA A 114 0.63 1.45 11.88
CA ALA A 114 -0.35 1.71 12.92
C ALA A 114 0.12 2.81 13.89
N LEU A 115 1.38 2.74 14.35
CA LEU A 115 1.99 3.76 15.19
C LEU A 115 1.98 5.15 14.54
N ILE A 116 2.47 5.27 13.30
CA ILE A 116 2.53 6.58 12.64
C ILE A 116 1.12 7.11 12.27
N THR A 117 0.16 6.22 12.00
CA THR A 117 -1.25 6.58 11.81
C THR A 117 -1.83 7.23 13.04
N PHE A 118 -1.57 6.66 14.21
CA PHE A 118 -1.99 7.24 15.48
C PHE A 118 -1.38 8.64 15.72
N ARG A 119 -0.11 8.86 15.33
CA ARG A 119 0.59 10.13 15.57
C ARG A 119 0.25 11.25 14.59
N HIS A 120 0.05 10.93 13.31
CA HIS A 120 -0.15 11.94 12.25
C HIS A 120 -1.61 12.06 11.77
N GLY A 121 -2.53 11.23 12.28
CA GLY A 121 -3.91 11.19 11.78
C GLY A 121 -3.99 10.71 10.33
N VAL A 122 -5.17 10.77 9.72
CA VAL A 122 -5.44 10.40 8.33
C VAL A 122 -6.48 11.38 7.78
N SER A 123 -6.26 11.93 6.59
CA SER A 123 -7.23 12.82 5.93
C SER A 123 -8.52 12.07 5.59
N ASP A 124 -9.61 12.81 5.43
CA ASP A 124 -10.91 12.21 5.14
C ASP A 124 -10.92 11.54 3.76
N GLU A 125 -10.17 12.08 2.79
CA GLU A 125 -9.98 11.48 1.48
C GLU A 125 -9.27 10.13 1.57
N ALA A 126 -8.20 10.06 2.36
CA ALA A 126 -7.46 8.81 2.58
C ALA A 126 -8.29 7.78 3.34
N ARG A 127 -9.10 8.22 4.31
CA ARG A 127 -10.07 7.36 5.01
C ARG A 127 -11.11 6.82 4.03
N ALA A 128 -11.74 7.69 3.23
CA ALA A 128 -12.75 7.30 2.25
C ALA A 128 -12.21 6.33 1.20
N ARG A 129 -10.94 6.47 0.76
CA ARG A 129 -10.29 5.46 -0.10
C ARG A 129 -10.12 4.12 0.60
N SER A 130 -9.68 4.12 1.86
CA SER A 130 -9.42 2.88 2.61
C SER A 130 -10.69 2.05 2.87
N GLU A 131 -11.86 2.67 2.81
CA GLU A 131 -13.15 2.01 2.93
C GLU A 131 -13.62 1.33 1.63
N ARG A 132 -13.03 1.70 0.49
CA ARG A 132 -13.33 1.16 -0.84
C ARG A 132 -12.33 0.06 -1.20
N TYR A 133 -12.43 -1.11 -0.57
CA TYR A 133 -11.59 -2.26 -0.89
C TYR A 133 -12.35 -3.26 -1.78
N PRO A 134 -11.72 -3.77 -2.86
CA PRO A 134 -12.27 -4.90 -3.58
C PRO A 134 -12.08 -6.16 -2.74
N VAL A 135 -13.15 -6.94 -2.58
CA VAL A 135 -13.04 -8.32 -2.09
C VAL A 135 -12.73 -9.16 -3.32
N ASN A 136 -11.57 -9.82 -3.35
CA ASN A 136 -11.25 -10.78 -4.40
C ASN A 136 -12.26 -11.93 -4.32
N GLY A 137 -12.97 -12.19 -5.41
CA GLY A 137 -13.85 -13.34 -5.53
C GLY A 137 -15.28 -13.09 -5.08
N GLU A 138 -16.19 -13.66 -5.89
CA GLU A 138 -17.63 -13.68 -5.72
C GLU A 138 -18.03 -13.90 -4.27
N CYS A 139 -18.80 -12.96 -3.72
CA CYS A 139 -19.45 -13.15 -2.44
C CYS A 139 -20.34 -14.41 -2.54
N ALA A 140 -19.87 -15.54 -2.01
CA ALA A 140 -20.59 -16.82 -2.02
C ALA A 140 -21.91 -16.77 -1.22
N LYS A 141 -22.29 -15.62 -0.67
CA LYS A 141 -23.48 -15.45 0.17
C LYS A 141 -24.79 -15.19 -0.59
N TYR A 142 -24.80 -15.29 -1.93
CA TYR A 142 -26.03 -15.24 -2.74
C TYR A 142 -26.27 -16.47 -3.64
N ARG A 143 -25.62 -17.62 -3.37
CA ARG A 143 -26.12 -18.93 -3.87
C ARG A 143 -26.85 -19.65 -2.75
N GLY A 144 -28.09 -19.26 -2.52
CA GLY A 144 -28.95 -19.87 -1.51
C GLY A 144 -30.27 -19.14 -1.33
N GLY A 145 -30.85 -18.63 -2.43
CA GLY A 145 -32.23 -18.18 -2.46
C GLY A 145 -33.10 -19.26 -3.10
N ALA A 146 -34.14 -19.66 -2.36
CA ALA A 146 -35.26 -20.51 -2.72
C ALA A 146 -35.02 -22.03 -2.82
N ALA A 147 -35.30 -22.71 -1.71
CA ALA A 147 -36.25 -23.82 -1.68
C ALA A 147 -37.05 -23.75 -0.38
#